data_AF-A0A6A3RV57-F1
#
_entry.id   AF-A0A6A3RV57-F1
#
_cell.length_a   1.000
_cell.length_b   1.000
_cell.length_c   1.000
_cell.angle_alpha   90.00
_cell.angle_beta   90.00
_cell.angle_gamma   90.00
#
_symmetry.space_group_name_H-M   'P 1'
#
loop_
_entity.id
_entity.type
_entity.pdbx_description
1 polymer ?
#
loop_
_entity_poly.entity_id
_entity_poly.type
_entity_poly.pdbx_seq_one_letter_code
_entity_poly.pdbx_strand_id
1 'polypeptide(L)'
;MLDKYPIQFEDAYLRGRSIECNWEAMRPSVYMHSFVIPVDLTRSLQAAITTARKEQRSPPALVDSVKAQGFVLDVVATIDPKLWKLSGRFVGALTGFHGIKSKWHMWVEDRKWLEQDWRRVESNVSLFAVQTNTTGMSVDAAWQRHRIFANEVINK
;
A
#
# COMPACT_ATOMS: atom_id res chain seq x y z
N MET A 1 9.18 5.71 -9.24
CA MET A 1 8.24 6.84 -9.54
C MET A 1 7.35 7.13 -8.34
N LEU A 2 6.84 6.11 -7.63
CA LEU A 2 6.03 6.26 -6.42
C LEU A 2 6.81 6.80 -5.20
N ASP A 3 8.14 6.74 -5.20
CA ASP A 3 8.99 7.31 -4.13
C ASP A 3 9.17 8.83 -4.22
N LYS A 4 8.62 9.48 -5.26
CA LYS A 4 8.71 10.93 -5.44
C LYS A 4 7.68 11.72 -4.64
N TYR A 5 6.69 11.05 -4.03
CA TYR A 5 5.69 11.74 -3.23
C TYR A 5 6.31 12.27 -1.93
N PRO A 6 6.01 13.52 -1.53
CA PRO A 6 6.51 14.06 -0.29
C PRO A 6 5.96 13.26 0.88
N ILE A 7 6.83 12.85 1.80
CA ILE A 7 6.43 12.16 3.02
C ILE A 7 6.26 13.21 4.12
N GLN A 8 5.20 13.07 4.92
CA GLN A 8 4.91 13.92 6.07
C GLN A 8 4.56 13.03 7.26
N PHE A 9 4.58 13.58 8.48
CA PHE A 9 4.31 12.83 9.71
C PHE A 9 5.36 11.73 10.01
N GLU A 10 6.63 11.99 9.66
CA GLU A 10 7.74 11.07 9.90
C GLU A 10 8.26 11.10 11.34
N ASP A 11 7.84 12.06 12.16
CA ASP A 11 8.31 12.21 13.54
C ASP A 11 7.92 11.02 14.43
N ALA A 12 8.90 10.45 15.14
CA ALA A 12 8.73 9.35 16.08
C ALA A 12 7.70 9.67 17.18
N TYR A 13 7.61 10.94 17.59
CA TYR A 13 6.61 11.43 18.55
C TYR A 13 5.19 10.97 18.22
N LEU A 14 4.83 10.96 16.94
CA LEU A 14 3.47 10.64 16.49
C LEU A 14 3.08 9.18 16.70
N ARG A 15 4.04 8.25 16.82
CA ARG A 15 3.76 6.81 17.01
C ARG A 15 3.30 6.45 18.42
N GLY A 16 3.63 7.28 19.42
CA GLY A 16 3.22 7.07 20.80
C GLY A 16 1.92 7.75 21.18
N ARG A 17 1.30 8.51 20.27
CA ARG A 17 0.15 9.37 20.55
C ARG A 17 -1.16 8.61 20.40
N SER A 18 -2.12 8.94 21.26
CA SER A 18 -3.51 8.52 21.10
C SER A 18 -4.10 9.15 19.85
N ILE A 19 -4.83 8.34 19.07
CA ILE A 19 -5.55 8.80 17.89
C ILE A 19 -7.01 9.02 18.30
N GLU A 20 -7.46 10.26 18.28
CA GLU A 20 -8.85 10.61 18.52
C GLU A 20 -9.63 10.57 17.21
N CYS A 21 -10.77 9.90 17.19
CA CYS A 21 -11.61 9.78 16.01
C CYS A 21 -12.99 10.37 16.29
N ASN A 22 -13.51 11.21 15.40
CA ASN A 22 -14.86 11.77 15.50
C ASN A 22 -15.51 11.86 14.12
N TRP A 23 -16.84 11.81 14.07
CA TRP A 23 -17.59 12.10 12.85
C TRP A 23 -17.62 13.61 12.58
N GLU A 24 -17.25 14.01 11.36
CA GLU A 24 -17.27 15.41 10.94
C GLU A 24 -17.83 15.55 9.52
N ALA A 25 -18.61 16.62 9.31
CA ALA A 25 -19.05 17.04 7.97
C ALA A 25 -17.94 17.89 7.34
N MET A 26 -17.39 17.43 6.23
CA MET A 26 -16.17 18.02 5.65
C MET A 26 -16.23 18.06 4.13
N ARG A 27 -15.53 19.03 3.53
CA ARG A 27 -15.31 19.04 2.09
C ARG A 27 -14.10 18.17 1.74
N PRO A 28 -14.20 17.21 0.80
CA PRO A 28 -13.09 16.33 0.44
C PRO A 28 -11.81 17.07 0.03
N SER A 29 -11.94 18.22 -0.64
CA SER A 29 -10.80 19.04 -1.08
C SER A 29 -9.96 19.62 0.07
N VAL A 30 -10.51 19.69 1.28
CA VAL A 30 -9.82 20.25 2.46
C VAL A 30 -8.89 19.23 3.12
N TYR A 31 -9.13 17.94 2.90
CA TYR A 31 -8.48 16.85 3.65
C TYR A 31 -7.89 15.74 2.78
N MET A 32 -7.97 15.89 1.46
CA MET A 32 -7.20 15.10 0.51
C MET A 32 -5.87 15.80 0.29
N HIS A 33 -4.82 15.26 0.87
CA HIS A 33 -3.50 15.87 0.82
C HIS A 33 -2.64 15.26 -0.30
N SER A 34 -1.68 16.03 -0.79
CA SER A 34 -0.72 15.62 -1.83
C SER A 34 0.53 14.91 -1.28
N PHE A 35 0.58 14.66 0.03
CA PHE A 35 1.67 13.96 0.70
C PHE A 35 1.27 12.54 1.12
N VAL A 36 2.28 11.73 1.43
CA VAL A 36 2.13 10.36 1.93
C VAL A 36 2.45 10.32 3.41
N ILE A 37 1.62 9.63 4.19
CA ILE A 37 1.91 9.30 5.58
C ILE A 37 2.64 7.95 5.63
N PRO A 38 3.67 7.78 6.49
CA PRO A 38 4.36 6.50 6.69
C PRO A 38 3.42 5.32 6.90
N VAL A 39 3.83 4.14 6.43
CA VAL A 39 2.97 2.94 6.36
C VAL A 39 2.53 2.45 7.76
N ASP A 40 3.40 2.57 8.75
CA ASP A 40 3.16 2.23 10.15
C ASP A 40 2.10 3.14 10.77
N LEU A 41 2.23 4.45 10.59
CA LEU A 41 1.26 5.42 11.08
C LEU A 41 -0.07 5.31 10.32
N THR A 42 -0.02 5.12 9.00
CA THR A 42 -1.21 4.85 8.17
C THR A 42 -2.00 3.65 8.69
N ARG A 43 -1.32 2.56 9.06
CA ARG A 43 -1.96 1.36 9.62
C ARG A 43 -2.65 1.66 10.96
N SER A 44 -2.00 2.43 11.83
CA SER A 44 -2.54 2.83 13.13
C SER A 44 -3.79 3.71 12.96
N LEU A 45 -3.73 4.70 12.06
CA LEU A 45 -4.86 5.55 11.69
C LEU A 45 -6.01 4.74 11.11
N GLN A 46 -5.73 3.82 10.18
CA GLN A 46 -6.73 2.97 9.56
C GLN A 46 -7.43 2.09 10.60
N ALA A 47 -6.68 1.51 11.54
CA ALA A 47 -7.24 0.74 12.64
C ALA A 47 -8.15 1.61 13.53
N ALA A 48 -7.68 2.78 13.96
CA ALA A 48 -8.44 3.71 14.79
C ALA A 48 -9.75 4.16 14.11
N ILE A 49 -9.70 4.50 12.81
CA ILE A 49 -10.88 4.88 12.03
C ILE A 49 -11.84 3.71 11.86
N THR A 50 -11.34 2.51 11.58
CA THR A 50 -12.17 1.31 11.45
C THR A 50 -12.87 0.97 12.78
N THR A 51 -12.17 1.08 13.91
CA THR A 51 -12.75 0.90 15.24
C THR A 51 -13.80 1.97 15.52
N ALA A 52 -13.49 3.24 15.31
CA ALA A 52 -14.43 4.34 15.51
C ALA A 52 -15.70 4.19 14.66
N ARG A 53 -15.58 3.76 13.40
CA ARG A 53 -16.75 3.49 12.54
C ARG A 53 -17.64 2.35 13.06
N LYS A 54 -17.09 1.41 13.83
CA LYS A 54 -17.85 0.30 14.44
C LYS A 54 -18.48 0.70 15.77
N GLU A 55 -17.76 1.44 16.58
CA GLU A 55 -18.16 1.76 17.97
C GLU A 55 -19.02 3.03 18.05
N GLN A 56 -18.76 4.02 17.19
CA GLN A 56 -19.49 5.28 17.20
C GLN A 56 -20.79 5.15 16.40
N ARG A 57 -21.88 5.65 16.99
CA ARG A 57 -23.13 5.82 16.26
C ARG A 57 -22.93 6.86 15.16
N SER A 58 -23.16 6.45 13.90
CA SER A 58 -23.14 7.39 12.78
C SER A 58 -24.16 8.51 13.03
N PRO A 59 -23.76 9.79 12.81
CA PRO A 59 -24.69 10.89 12.79
C PRO A 59 -25.78 10.71 11.72
N PRO A 60 -26.90 11.45 11.83
CA PRO A 60 -27.89 11.53 10.77
C PRO A 60 -27.26 11.94 9.45
N ALA A 61 -27.87 11.50 8.34
CA ALA A 61 -27.44 11.90 7.02
C ALA A 61 -27.46 13.43 6.88
N LEU A 62 -26.45 13.97 6.18
CA LEU A 62 -26.41 15.40 5.86
C LEU A 62 -27.66 15.79 5.04
N VAL A 63 -28.22 16.95 5.34
CA VAL A 63 -29.32 17.53 4.55
C VAL A 63 -28.82 17.87 3.14
N ASP A 64 -29.73 17.83 2.16
CA ASP A 64 -29.35 17.91 0.74
C ASP A 64 -28.71 19.25 0.37
N SER A 65 -29.08 20.34 1.04
CA SER A 65 -28.44 21.64 0.86
C SER A 65 -26.95 21.64 1.24
N VAL A 66 -26.56 20.86 2.26
CA VAL A 66 -25.18 20.71 2.71
C VAL A 66 -24.41 19.79 1.77
N LYS A 67 -25.02 18.72 1.28
CA LYS A 67 -24.43 17.86 0.24
C LYS A 67 -24.21 18.62 -1.07
N ALA A 68 -25.16 19.46 -1.48
CA ALA A 68 -25.06 20.28 -2.69
C ALA A 68 -23.87 21.26 -2.63
N GLN A 69 -23.44 21.63 -1.43
CA GLN A 69 -22.23 22.42 -1.20
C GLN A 69 -20.93 21.60 -1.16
N GLY A 70 -21.00 20.30 -1.46
CA GLY A 70 -19.85 19.40 -1.55
C GLY A 70 -19.36 18.83 -0.22
N PHE A 71 -20.16 18.93 0.85
CA PHE A 71 -19.81 18.31 2.14
C PHE A 71 -20.16 16.82 2.14
N VAL A 72 -19.29 16.04 2.76
CA VAL A 72 -19.47 14.62 3.03
C VAL A 72 -19.27 14.36 4.50
N LEU A 73 -19.98 13.38 5.04
CA LEU A 73 -19.79 12.92 6.41
C LEU A 73 -18.74 11.82 6.42
N ASP A 74 -17.69 11.97 7.21
CA ASP A 74 -16.66 10.95 7.40
C ASP A 74 -16.16 10.93 8.85
N VAL A 75 -15.51 9.83 9.23
CA VAL A 75 -14.74 9.76 10.48
C VAL A 75 -13.38 10.38 10.23
N VAL A 76 -12.99 11.28 11.12
CA VAL A 76 -11.75 12.05 11.04
C VAL A 76 -10.88 11.71 12.24
N ALA A 77 -9.62 11.40 11.96
CA ALA A 77 -8.60 11.10 12.95
C ALA A 77 -7.73 12.32 13.27
N THR A 78 -7.46 12.54 14.55
CA THR A 78 -6.60 13.60 15.08
C THR A 78 -5.55 12.98 16.01
N ILE A 79 -4.28 13.16 15.69
CA ILE A 79 -3.13 12.66 16.50
C ILE A 79 -2.61 13.76 17.44
N ASP A 80 -2.53 14.98 16.89
CA ASP A 80 -2.15 16.19 17.61
C ASP A 80 -3.07 17.32 17.12
N PRO A 81 -3.75 18.05 18.03
CA PRO A 81 -4.66 19.14 17.66
C PRO A 81 -4.02 20.26 16.83
N LYS A 82 -2.69 20.39 16.86
CA LYS A 82 -1.95 21.39 16.07
C LYS A 82 -1.66 20.93 14.64
N LEU A 83 -1.85 19.65 14.33
CA LEU A 83 -1.61 19.08 13.01
C LEU A 83 -2.92 18.96 12.22
N TRP A 84 -2.79 18.70 10.92
CA TRP A 84 -3.95 18.44 10.07
C TRP A 84 -4.73 17.24 10.56
N LYS A 85 -6.05 17.38 10.61
CA LYS A 85 -6.94 16.24 10.80
C LYS A 85 -6.93 15.36 9.55
N LEU A 86 -7.09 14.06 9.72
CA LEU A 86 -6.94 13.09 8.66
C LEU A 86 -8.28 12.39 8.41
N SER A 87 -8.87 12.62 7.23
CA SER A 87 -10.13 11.97 6.88
C SER A 87 -9.94 10.46 6.69
N GLY A 88 -10.94 9.68 7.09
CA GLY A 88 -10.96 8.23 6.86
C GLY A 88 -10.83 7.86 5.39
N ARG A 89 -11.37 8.69 4.49
CA ARG A 89 -11.21 8.51 3.04
C ARG A 89 -9.76 8.72 2.59
N PHE A 90 -9.06 9.74 3.11
CA PHE A 90 -7.65 9.98 2.80
C PHE A 90 -6.77 8.85 3.33
N VAL A 91 -6.98 8.42 4.58
CA VAL A 91 -6.28 7.28 5.19
C VAL A 91 -6.53 5.98 4.41
N GLY A 92 -7.76 5.77 3.93
CA GLY A 92 -8.08 4.64 3.06
C GLY A 92 -7.32 4.70 1.72
N ALA A 93 -7.22 5.88 1.11
CA ALA A 93 -6.44 6.07 -0.11
C ALA A 93 -4.94 5.80 0.12
N LEU A 94 -4.38 6.25 1.26
CA LEU A 94 -3.00 5.95 1.65
C LEU A 94 -2.76 4.45 1.83
N THR A 95 -3.72 3.72 2.42
CA THR A 95 -3.64 2.26 2.55
C THR A 95 -3.57 1.60 1.17
N GLY A 96 -4.40 2.05 0.23
CA GLY A 96 -4.35 1.59 -1.16
C GLY A 96 -3.02 1.93 -1.85
N PHE A 97 -2.52 3.15 -1.65
CA PHE A 97 -1.22 3.60 -2.17
C PHE A 97 -0.07 2.71 -1.69
N HIS A 98 0.01 2.42 -0.38
CA HIS A 98 1.04 1.53 0.17
C HIS A 98 0.93 0.12 -0.38
N GLY A 99 -0.29 -0.39 -0.60
CA GLY A 99 -0.52 -1.68 -1.25
C GLY A 99 0.00 -1.72 -2.69
N ILE A 100 -0.27 -0.67 -3.48
CA ILE A 100 0.26 -0.54 -4.85
C ILE A 100 1.78 -0.42 -4.84
N LYS A 101 2.33 0.43 -3.96
CA LYS A 101 3.76 0.62 -3.81
C LYS A 101 4.47 -0.69 -3.48
N SER A 102 3.93 -1.48 -2.56
CA SER A 102 4.47 -2.81 -2.21
C SER A 102 4.46 -3.75 -3.41
N LYS A 103 3.32 -3.88 -4.10
CA LYS A 103 3.22 -4.72 -5.32
C LYS A 103 4.20 -4.31 -6.41
N TRP A 104 4.39 -3.01 -6.61
CA TRP A 104 5.35 -2.51 -7.57
C TRP A 104 6.79 -2.89 -7.20
N HIS A 105 7.17 -2.77 -5.92
CA HIS A 105 8.49 -3.19 -5.45
C HIS A 105 8.71 -4.69 -5.65
N MET A 106 7.73 -5.53 -5.30
CA MET A 106 7.83 -6.98 -5.54
C MET A 106 8.02 -7.29 -7.03
N TRP A 107 7.24 -6.65 -7.90
CA TRP A 107 7.38 -6.84 -9.34
C TRP A 107 8.75 -6.41 -9.87
N VAL A 108 9.32 -5.30 -9.35
CA VAL A 108 10.68 -4.87 -9.72
C VAL A 108 11.72 -5.91 -9.28
N GLU A 109 11.60 -6.46 -8.07
CA GLU A 109 12.52 -7.49 -7.59
C GLU A 109 12.38 -8.81 -8.37
N ASP A 110 11.14 -9.24 -8.64
CA ASP A 110 10.88 -10.42 -9.49
C ASP A 110 11.48 -10.22 -10.88
N ARG A 111 11.34 -9.02 -11.46
CA ARG A 111 11.93 -8.69 -12.76
C ARG A 111 13.44 -8.76 -12.74
N LYS A 112 14.09 -8.19 -11.73
CA LYS A 112 15.56 -8.29 -11.55
C LYS A 112 16.01 -9.74 -11.42
N TRP A 113 15.26 -10.56 -10.68
CA TRP A 113 15.54 -11.99 -10.55
C TRP A 113 15.39 -12.72 -11.88
N LEU A 114 14.36 -12.40 -12.68
CA LEU A 114 14.20 -12.98 -14.02
C LEU A 114 15.30 -12.55 -14.99
N GLU A 115 15.75 -11.29 -14.90
CA GLU A 115 16.76 -10.68 -15.77
C GLU A 115 18.22 -11.02 -15.36
N GLN A 116 18.43 -11.74 -14.26
CA GLN A 116 19.76 -12.08 -13.78
C GLN A 116 20.53 -13.02 -14.73
N ASP A 117 21.86 -13.07 -14.58
CA ASP A 117 22.68 -14.05 -15.30
C ASP A 117 22.46 -15.46 -14.70
N TRP A 118 21.54 -16.19 -15.30
CA TRP A 118 21.20 -17.57 -14.93
C TRP A 118 22.41 -18.53 -14.94
N ARG A 119 23.53 -18.18 -15.59
CA ARG A 119 24.76 -18.97 -15.56
C ARG A 119 25.53 -18.90 -14.23
N ARG A 120 25.15 -17.98 -13.34
CA ARG A 120 25.83 -17.74 -12.07
C ARG A 120 25.00 -18.19 -10.87
N VAL A 121 23.78 -18.69 -11.13
CA VAL A 121 22.87 -19.13 -10.09
C VAL A 121 23.24 -20.57 -9.73
N GLU A 122 23.93 -20.75 -8.60
CA GLU A 122 24.11 -22.06 -7.96
C GLU A 122 22.78 -22.52 -7.35
N SER A 123 21.87 -22.93 -8.23
CA SER A 123 20.57 -23.45 -7.87
C SER A 123 20.66 -24.96 -7.66
N ASN A 124 20.07 -25.44 -6.56
CA ASN A 124 19.71 -26.85 -6.48
C ASN A 124 18.52 -27.08 -7.43
N VAL A 125 18.86 -27.37 -8.69
CA VAL A 125 17.97 -27.50 -9.85
C VAL A 125 16.78 -28.44 -9.59
N SER A 126 16.91 -29.34 -8.61
CA SER A 126 15.88 -30.30 -8.21
C SER A 126 14.66 -29.68 -7.52
N LEU A 127 14.79 -28.54 -6.81
CA LEU A 127 13.73 -28.04 -5.92
C LEU A 127 12.45 -27.60 -6.68
N PHE A 128 12.59 -27.18 -7.93
CA PHE A 128 11.47 -26.73 -8.77
C PHE A 128 11.35 -27.49 -10.09
N ALA A 129 12.01 -28.65 -10.21
CA ALA A 129 12.15 -29.35 -11.48
C ALA A 129 10.81 -29.70 -12.14
N VAL A 130 9.76 -29.95 -11.35
CA VAL A 130 8.41 -30.21 -11.85
C VAL A 130 7.79 -28.94 -12.44
N GLN A 131 7.86 -27.82 -11.72
CA GLN A 131 7.23 -26.55 -12.12
C GLN A 131 7.94 -25.90 -13.32
N THR A 132 9.25 -26.09 -13.44
CA THR A 132 10.05 -25.56 -14.55
C THR A 132 10.17 -26.54 -15.72
N ASN A 133 9.56 -27.72 -15.59
CA ASN A 133 9.66 -28.82 -16.55
C ASN A 133 11.13 -29.20 -16.86
N THR A 134 11.94 -29.31 -15.80
CA THR A 134 13.36 -29.70 -15.85
C THR A 134 13.65 -31.03 -15.16
N THR A 135 12.62 -31.79 -14.77
CA THR A 135 12.77 -33.12 -14.16
C THR A 135 13.57 -34.06 -15.06
N GLY A 136 14.65 -34.64 -14.52
CA GLY A 136 15.51 -35.59 -15.24
C GLY A 136 16.45 -34.95 -16.28
N MET A 137 16.46 -33.63 -16.42
CA MET A 137 17.41 -32.94 -17.29
C MET A 137 18.80 -32.87 -16.64
N SER A 138 19.85 -32.82 -17.48
CA SER A 138 21.19 -32.43 -17.00
C SER A 138 21.19 -30.99 -16.50
N VAL A 139 22.16 -30.63 -15.66
CA VAL A 139 22.29 -29.28 -15.09
C VAL A 139 22.32 -28.21 -16.19
N ASP A 140 23.13 -28.42 -17.24
CA ASP A 140 23.24 -27.47 -18.37
C ASP A 140 21.92 -27.31 -19.14
N ALA A 141 21.20 -28.41 -19.36
CA ALA A 141 19.94 -28.41 -20.09
C ALA A 141 18.83 -27.70 -19.26
N ALA A 142 18.80 -27.96 -17.95
CA ALA A 142 17.90 -27.28 -17.04
C ALA A 142 18.17 -25.77 -16.98
N TRP A 143 19.45 -25.36 -16.95
CA TRP A 143 19.84 -23.95 -17.01
C TRP A 143 19.36 -23.25 -18.28
N GLN A 144 19.53 -23.88 -19.45
CA GLN A 144 19.01 -23.32 -20.71
C GLN A 144 17.49 -23.20 -20.68
N ARG A 145 16.78 -24.19 -20.12
CA ARG A 145 15.32 -24.13 -19.99
C ARG A 145 14.88 -22.99 -19.07
N HIS A 146 15.52 -22.77 -17.92
CA HIS A 146 15.23 -21.66 -17.03
C HIS A 146 15.44 -20.30 -17.72
N ARG A 147 16.52 -20.14 -18.50
CA ARG A 147 16.78 -18.92 -19.27
C ARG A 147 15.68 -18.66 -20.31
N ILE A 148 15.28 -19.69 -21.05
CA ILE A 148 14.21 -19.58 -22.05
C ILE A 148 12.90 -19.19 -21.35
N PHE A 149 12.57 -19.86 -20.25
CA PHE A 149 11.35 -19.57 -19.49
C PHE A 149 11.34 -18.14 -18.93
N ALA A 150 12.46 -17.66 -18.39
CA ALA A 150 12.57 -16.28 -17.93
C ALA A 150 12.34 -15.28 -19.06
N ASN A 151 12.95 -15.50 -20.23
CA ASN A 151 12.72 -14.67 -21.42
C ASN A 151 11.27 -14.74 -21.92
N GLU A 152 10.63 -15.91 -21.88
CA GLU A 152 9.20 -16.08 -22.21
C GLU A 152 8.30 -15.26 -21.28
N VAL A 153 8.61 -15.22 -19.98
CA VAL A 153 7.85 -14.45 -18.98
C VAL A 153 8.08 -12.95 -19.13
N ILE A 154 9.33 -12.51 -19.41
CA ILE A 154 9.67 -11.09 -19.58
C ILE A 154 9.02 -10.50 -20.86
N ASN A 155 8.91 -11.29 -21.93
CA ASN A 155 8.42 -10.83 -23.23
C ASN A 155 6.89 -10.83 -23.39
N LYS A 156 6.14 -11.25 -22.36
CA LYS A 156 4.66 -11.17 -22.33
C LYS A 156 4.20 -9.84 -21.75
#